data_AF-X1IUA1-F1
#
_entry.id   AF-X1IUA1-F1
#
_cell.length_a   1.000
_cell.length_b   1.000
_cell.length_c   1.000
_cell.angle_alpha   90.00
_cell.angle_beta   90.00
_cell.angle_gamma   90.00
#
_symmetry.space_group_name_H-M   'P 1'
#
loop_
_entity.id
_entity.type
_entity.pdbx_description
1 polymer ?
#
loop_
_entity_poly.entity_id
_entity_poly.type
_entity_poly.pdbx_seq_one_letter_code
_entity_poly.pdbx_strand_id
1 'polypeptide(L)'
;MRLFTIDKNGKMILYKKHDFKELHHEFDLEVLLENNPEYFFEDSKILIIGRQVTTNLNTFIDLLGIDSLGNTVVIELKRDKTPRETIAQLLEYASFVEKLDYLQLNDIFQEYSGEESNLEEYHQQYFKTNTEDQVSYNKSTKLIIVAQEISKEV
;
A
#
# COMPACT_ATOMS: atom_id res chain seq x y z
N MET A 1 8.97 24.00 -12.91
CA MET A 1 10.32 23.92 -12.30
C MET A 1 11.18 22.96 -13.11
N ARG A 2 12.44 23.32 -13.42
CA ARG A 2 13.39 22.40 -14.09
C ARG A 2 14.16 21.65 -13.00
N LEU A 3 14.15 20.32 -13.05
CA LEU A 3 14.91 19.46 -12.14
C LEU A 3 16.24 19.09 -12.80
N PHE A 4 17.29 18.98 -12.00
CA PHE A 4 18.63 18.57 -12.45
C PHE A 4 19.09 17.40 -11.60
N THR A 5 19.86 16.49 -12.19
CA THR A 5 20.53 15.40 -11.48
C THR A 5 22.03 15.44 -11.77
N ILE A 6 22.83 14.74 -10.96
CA ILE A 6 24.27 14.63 -11.11
C ILE A 6 24.58 13.31 -11.79
N ASP A 7 25.28 13.35 -12.92
CA ASP A 7 25.72 12.13 -13.60
C ASP A 7 26.89 11.44 -12.87
N LYS A 8 27.28 10.25 -13.33
CA LYS A 8 28.40 9.47 -12.78
C LYS A 8 29.76 10.19 -12.79
N ASN A 9 29.88 11.30 -13.50
CA ASN A 9 31.08 12.12 -13.59
C ASN A 9 30.98 13.41 -12.78
N GLY A 10 29.92 13.58 -11.98
CA GLY A 10 29.72 14.79 -11.17
C GLY A 10 29.13 15.97 -11.93
N LYS A 11 28.67 15.78 -13.18
CA LYS A 11 28.11 16.87 -13.99
C LYS A 11 26.61 17.02 -13.76
N MET A 12 26.17 18.26 -13.54
CA MET A 12 24.75 18.61 -13.55
C MET A 12 24.16 18.45 -14.95
N ILE A 13 23.16 17.58 -15.06
CA ILE A 13 22.38 17.35 -16.28
C ILE A 13 20.90 17.59 -16.01
N LEU A 14 20.17 18.06 -17.01
CA LEU A 14 18.71 18.25 -16.90
C LEU A 14 18.07 16.88 -16.67
N TYR A 15 17.27 16.78 -15.61
CA TYR A 15 16.48 15.58 -15.35
C TYR A 15 15.41 15.47 -16.44
N LYS A 16 15.51 14.43 -17.27
CA LYS A 16 14.47 14.11 -18.22
C LYS A 16 13.35 13.44 -17.45
N LYS A 17 12.15 14.04 -17.47
CA LYS A 17 10.96 13.34 -16.99
C LYS A 17 10.74 12.13 -17.89
N HIS A 18 10.66 10.96 -17.29
CA HIS A 18 10.26 9.73 -17.96
C HIS A 18 8.79 9.47 -17.64
N ASP A 19 8.05 8.97 -18.63
CA ASP A 19 6.69 8.51 -18.37
C ASP A 19 6.77 7.20 -17.59
N PHE A 20 6.01 7.10 -16.50
CA PHE A 20 6.02 5.96 -15.60
C PHE A 20 5.62 4.66 -16.32
N LYS A 21 4.83 4.77 -17.40
CA LYS A 21 4.40 3.65 -18.23
C LYS A 21 5.51 2.95 -19.01
N GLU A 22 6.58 3.66 -19.39
CA GLU A 22 7.56 3.18 -20.39
C GLU A 22 8.64 2.24 -19.84
N LEU A 23 8.77 2.09 -18.51
CA LEU A 23 9.97 1.49 -17.88
C LEU A 23 9.69 0.36 -16.87
N HIS A 24 8.46 -0.17 -16.79
CA HIS A 24 8.08 -1.24 -15.85
C HIS A 24 8.25 -0.87 -14.36
N HIS A 25 7.74 0.29 -13.96
CA HIS A 25 7.94 0.86 -12.62
C HIS A 25 6.85 0.57 -11.58
N GLU A 26 5.84 -0.26 -11.86
CA GLU A 26 4.81 -0.61 -10.85
C GLU A 26 5.44 -1.19 -9.59
N PHE A 27 6.41 -2.09 -9.77
CA PHE A 27 7.25 -2.62 -8.69
C PHE A 27 8.04 -1.52 -7.96
N ASP A 28 8.59 -0.54 -8.68
CA ASP A 28 9.35 0.55 -8.07
C ASP A 28 8.44 1.47 -7.24
N LEU A 29 7.22 1.74 -7.72
CA LEU A 29 6.22 2.50 -6.98
C LEU A 29 5.74 1.74 -5.76
N GLU A 30 5.55 0.42 -5.90
CA GLU A 30 5.23 -0.47 -4.78
C GLU A 30 6.32 -0.37 -3.72
N VAL A 31 7.59 -0.55 -4.09
CA VAL A 31 8.73 -0.41 -3.18
C VAL A 31 8.79 0.99 -2.55
N LEU A 32 8.56 2.06 -3.34
CA LEU A 32 8.59 3.43 -2.82
C LEU A 32 7.48 3.69 -1.82
N LEU A 33 6.26 3.23 -2.10
CA LEU A 33 5.09 3.41 -1.23
C LEU A 33 5.20 2.52 0.01
N GLU A 34 5.59 1.26 -0.16
CA GLU A 34 5.87 0.30 0.90
C GLU A 34 6.83 0.88 1.95
N ASN A 35 7.94 1.48 1.50
CA ASN A 35 8.96 2.03 2.38
C ASN A 35 8.66 3.44 2.90
N ASN A 36 7.75 4.18 2.26
CA ASN A 36 7.49 5.57 2.62
C ASN A 36 5.99 5.94 2.47
N PRO A 37 5.07 5.21 3.12
CA PRO A 37 3.63 5.41 2.95
C PRO A 37 3.19 6.83 3.37
N GLU A 38 3.93 7.49 4.27
CA GLU A 38 3.66 8.85 4.73
C GLU A 38 3.74 9.93 3.65
N TYR A 39 4.49 9.70 2.56
CA TYR A 39 4.54 10.66 1.45
C TYR A 39 3.37 10.51 0.48
N PHE A 40 2.61 9.41 0.59
CA PHE A 40 1.45 9.13 -0.26
C PHE A 40 0.13 9.50 0.43
N PHE A 41 0.09 9.47 1.76
CA PHE A 41 -1.13 9.61 2.55
C PHE A 41 -0.98 10.70 3.62
N GLU A 42 -1.14 11.97 3.20
CA GLU A 42 -0.94 13.14 4.09
C GLU A 42 -1.86 13.12 5.33
N ASP A 43 -3.11 12.67 5.18
CA ASP A 43 -4.12 12.70 6.24
C ASP A 43 -4.21 11.39 7.06
N SER A 44 -3.44 10.36 6.71
CA SER A 44 -3.57 9.05 7.34
C SER A 44 -2.27 8.27 7.27
N LYS A 45 -1.65 8.04 8.43
CA LYS A 45 -0.52 7.13 8.52
C LYS A 45 -1.00 5.69 8.34
N ILE A 46 -0.32 4.91 7.51
CA ILE A 46 -0.68 3.53 7.19
C ILE A 46 0.50 2.63 7.48
N LEU A 47 0.30 1.63 8.33
CA LEU A 47 1.26 0.55 8.54
C LEU A 47 1.08 -0.47 7.42
N ILE A 48 2.05 -0.64 6.54
CA ILE A 48 2.04 -1.73 5.56
C ILE A 48 2.33 -3.04 6.29
N ILE A 49 1.46 -4.02 6.08
CA ILE A 49 1.52 -5.34 6.72
C ILE A 49 1.67 -6.47 5.73
N GLY A 50 1.56 -6.19 4.43
CA GLY A 50 1.66 -7.22 3.40
C GLY A 50 1.87 -6.62 2.03
N ARG A 51 2.53 -7.40 1.18
CA ARG A 51 2.86 -7.05 -0.20
C ARG A 51 2.59 -8.24 -1.11
N GLN A 52 1.94 -7.99 -2.24
CA GLN A 52 1.54 -9.04 -3.20
C GLN A 52 0.76 -10.18 -2.48
N VAL A 53 -0.19 -9.79 -1.63
CA VAL A 53 -0.95 -10.73 -0.78
C VAL A 53 -1.88 -11.56 -1.66
N THR A 54 -1.71 -12.89 -1.64
CA THR A 54 -2.49 -13.80 -2.48
C THR A 54 -3.91 -13.97 -1.94
N THR A 55 -4.91 -13.75 -2.79
CA THR A 55 -6.32 -13.97 -2.45
C THR A 55 -6.75 -15.42 -2.66
N ASN A 56 -7.96 -15.76 -2.22
CA ASN A 56 -8.58 -17.06 -2.47
C ASN A 56 -8.89 -17.34 -3.96
N LEU A 57 -8.77 -16.34 -4.84
CA LEU A 57 -8.95 -16.46 -6.29
C LEU A 57 -7.63 -16.46 -7.05
N ASN A 58 -6.50 -16.58 -6.33
CA ASN A 58 -5.15 -16.60 -6.91
C ASN A 58 -4.80 -15.31 -7.66
N THR A 59 -5.41 -14.20 -7.23
CA THR A 59 -5.06 -12.81 -7.57
C THR A 59 -4.21 -12.22 -6.44
N PHE A 60 -3.57 -11.06 -6.68
CA PHE A 60 -2.61 -10.46 -5.74
C PHE A 60 -2.99 -9.02 -5.40
N ILE A 61 -3.15 -8.72 -4.12
CA ILE A 61 -3.26 -7.34 -3.62
C ILE A 61 -1.86 -6.73 -3.61
N ASP A 62 -1.64 -5.61 -4.30
CA ASP A 62 -0.32 -4.99 -4.38
C ASP A 62 0.25 -4.69 -2.99
N LEU A 63 -0.49 -3.93 -2.17
CA LEU A 63 -0.15 -3.68 -0.77
C LEU A 63 -1.38 -3.75 0.13
N LEU A 64 -1.21 -4.40 1.29
CA LEU A 64 -2.18 -4.45 2.38
C LEU A 64 -1.60 -3.69 3.57
N GLY A 65 -2.37 -2.74 4.09
CA GLY A 65 -2.00 -1.95 5.26
C GLY A 65 -3.08 -1.93 6.33
N ILE A 66 -2.75 -1.32 7.46
CA ILE A 66 -3.65 -1.09 8.59
C ILE A 66 -3.47 0.36 9.06
N ASP A 67 -4.59 1.03 9.33
CA ASP A 67 -4.60 2.38 9.90
C ASP A 67 -4.53 2.39 11.43
N SER A 68 -4.43 3.57 12.04
CA SER A 68 -4.31 3.70 13.50
C SER A 68 -5.52 3.19 14.30
N LEU A 69 -6.65 2.92 13.64
CA LEU A 69 -7.87 2.41 14.24
C LEU A 69 -8.05 0.90 14.03
N GLY A 70 -7.08 0.23 13.39
CA GLY A 70 -7.14 -1.20 13.10
C GLY A 70 -7.95 -1.55 11.85
N ASN A 71 -8.38 -0.56 11.06
CA ASN A 71 -9.05 -0.83 9.79
C ASN A 71 -8.03 -1.25 8.74
N THR A 72 -8.40 -2.20 7.88
CA THR A 72 -7.55 -2.63 6.78
C THR A 72 -7.59 -1.61 5.65
N VAL A 73 -6.48 -1.51 4.92
CA VAL A 73 -6.32 -0.64 3.77
C VAL A 73 -5.80 -1.47 2.61
N VAL A 74 -6.62 -1.64 1.58
CA VAL A 74 -6.22 -2.27 0.32
C VAL A 74 -5.74 -1.18 -0.62
N ILE A 75 -4.50 -1.29 -1.08
CA ILE A 75 -3.87 -0.32 -1.97
C ILE A 75 -3.55 -1.03 -3.29
N GLU A 76 -4.15 -0.54 -4.38
CA GLU A 76 -3.90 -1.02 -5.73
C GLU A 76 -3.17 0.06 -6.53
N LEU A 77 -2.08 -0.34 -7.20
CA LEU A 77 -1.26 0.53 -8.04
C LEU A 77 -1.63 0.32 -9.50
N LYS A 78 -1.84 1.41 -10.25
CA LYS A 78 -2.14 1.34 -11.69
C LYS A 78 -1.31 2.31 -12.50
N ARG A 79 -0.62 1.78 -13.52
CA ARG A 79 0.03 2.58 -14.58
C ARG A 79 -0.94 3.20 -15.58
N ASP A 80 -2.03 2.50 -15.90
CA ASP A 80 -2.91 2.83 -17.01
C ASP A 80 -4.38 3.03 -16.59
N LYS A 81 -5.16 3.68 -17.47
CA LYS A 81 -6.60 3.94 -17.25
C LYS A 81 -7.45 2.71 -17.57
N THR A 82 -7.84 1.95 -16.54
CA THR A 82 -9.04 1.10 -16.61
C THR A 82 -9.87 1.24 -15.31
N PRO A 83 -10.68 2.31 -15.19
CA PRO A 83 -11.47 2.57 -13.98
C PRO A 83 -12.36 1.38 -13.60
N ARG A 84 -13.04 0.77 -14.58
CA ARG A 84 -14.00 -0.32 -14.31
C ARG A 84 -13.36 -1.62 -13.84
N GLU A 85 -12.29 -2.05 -14.51
CA GLU A 85 -11.59 -3.29 -14.15
C GLU A 85 -10.92 -3.14 -12.78
N THR A 86 -10.33 -1.97 -12.52
CA THR A 86 -9.71 -1.64 -11.22
C THR A 86 -10.74 -1.67 -10.09
N ILE A 87 -11.93 -1.12 -10.30
CA ILE A 87 -13.01 -1.16 -9.29
C ILE A 87 -13.45 -2.61 -9.02
N ALA A 88 -13.64 -3.41 -10.06
CA ALA A 88 -14.05 -4.81 -9.90
C ALA A 88 -13.00 -5.60 -9.10
N GLN A 89 -11.72 -5.41 -9.41
CA GLN A 89 -10.60 -6.02 -8.70
C GLN A 89 -10.54 -5.56 -7.24
N LEU A 90 -10.69 -4.26 -6.96
CA LEU A 90 -10.74 -3.76 -5.59
C LEU A 90 -11.93 -4.28 -4.78
N LEU A 91 -13.10 -4.46 -5.40
CA LEU A 91 -14.26 -5.05 -4.74
C LEU A 91 -14.05 -6.54 -4.44
N GLU A 92 -13.39 -7.27 -5.34
CA GLU A 92 -12.94 -8.65 -5.08
C GLU A 92 -12.01 -8.69 -3.87
N TYR A 93 -11.02 -7.78 -3.83
CA TYR A 93 -10.05 -7.70 -2.74
C TYR A 93 -10.68 -7.31 -1.43
N ALA A 94 -11.61 -6.35 -1.43
CA ALA A 94 -12.40 -5.99 -0.26
C ALA A 94 -13.16 -7.21 0.30
N SER A 95 -13.82 -7.98 -0.56
CA SER A 95 -14.56 -9.20 -0.17
C SER A 95 -13.65 -10.29 0.40
N PHE A 96 -12.40 -10.38 -0.05
CA PHE A 96 -11.41 -11.27 0.54
C PHE A 96 -10.96 -10.76 1.91
N VAL A 97 -10.53 -9.50 1.99
CA VAL A 97 -9.97 -8.89 3.21
C VAL A 97 -11.00 -8.80 4.34
N GLU A 98 -12.27 -8.49 4.05
CA GLU A 98 -13.35 -8.44 5.06
C GLU A 98 -13.57 -9.75 5.80
N LYS A 99 -13.14 -10.88 5.24
CA LYS A 99 -13.27 -12.21 5.86
C LYS A 99 -12.09 -12.60 6.74
N LEU A 100 -11.00 -11.82 6.71
CA LEU A 100 -9.81 -12.11 7.50
C LEU A 100 -10.07 -11.80 8.96
N ASP A 101 -9.80 -12.77 9.83
CA ASP A 101 -9.74 -12.52 11.26
C ASP A 101 -8.36 -11.96 11.67
N TYR A 102 -8.20 -11.63 12.96
CA TYR A 102 -6.95 -11.10 13.47
C TYR A 102 -5.77 -12.07 13.29
N LEU A 103 -5.98 -13.38 13.47
CA LEU A 103 -4.90 -14.35 13.35
C LEU A 103 -4.38 -14.40 11.92
N GLN A 104 -5.29 -14.37 10.94
CA GLN A 104 -4.91 -14.33 9.52
C GLN A 104 -4.19 -13.03 9.14
N LEU A 105 -4.61 -11.88 9.67
CA LEU A 105 -3.89 -10.61 9.47
C LEU A 105 -2.51 -10.63 10.11
N ASN A 106 -2.39 -11.23 11.30
CA ASN A 106 -1.12 -11.41 11.97
C ASN A 106 -0.19 -12.34 11.19
N ASP A 107 -0.70 -13.43 10.62
CA ASP A 107 0.08 -14.36 9.79
C ASP A 107 0.61 -13.65 8.54
N ILE A 108 -0.22 -12.86 7.85
CA ILE A 108 0.20 -12.03 6.71
C ILE A 108 1.32 -11.07 7.14
N PHE A 109 1.15 -10.39 8.28
CA PHE A 109 2.15 -9.48 8.81
C PHE A 109 3.49 -10.17 9.14
N GLN A 110 3.45 -11.32 9.80
CA GLN A 110 4.66 -12.06 10.20
C GLN A 110 5.40 -12.62 8.99
N GLU A 111 4.66 -13.14 7.99
CA GLU A 111 5.25 -13.59 6.73
C GLU A 111 5.92 -12.43 5.97
N TYR A 112 5.26 -11.26 5.96
CA TYR A 112 5.76 -10.08 5.28
C TYR A 112 6.97 -9.42 5.97
N SER A 113 6.86 -9.16 7.28
CA SER A 113 7.86 -8.40 8.03
C SER A 113 9.07 -9.25 8.42
N GLY A 114 8.89 -10.56 8.57
CA GLY A 114 9.90 -11.45 9.16
C GLY A 114 10.15 -11.19 10.65
N GLU A 115 9.34 -10.36 11.30
CA GLU A 115 9.46 -10.02 12.72
C GLU A 115 8.83 -11.11 13.61
N GLU A 116 9.40 -11.32 14.80
CA GLU A 116 8.83 -12.25 15.79
C GLU A 116 7.66 -11.64 16.56
N SER A 117 7.60 -10.30 16.68
CA SER A 117 6.51 -9.60 17.34
C SER A 117 5.18 -9.83 16.62
N ASN A 118 4.07 -9.83 17.36
CA ASN A 118 2.76 -9.88 16.74
C ASN A 118 2.35 -8.51 16.17
N LEU A 119 1.33 -8.52 15.31
CA LEU A 119 0.79 -7.34 14.65
C LEU A 119 0.31 -6.27 15.63
N GLU A 120 -0.32 -6.66 16.74
CA GLU A 120 -0.85 -5.72 17.73
C GLU A 120 0.26 -4.92 18.40
N GLU A 121 1.32 -5.59 18.88
CA GLU A 121 2.48 -4.94 19.49
C GLU A 121 3.16 -3.98 18.51
N TYR A 122 3.36 -4.43 17.26
CA TYR A 122 4.00 -3.61 16.23
C TYR A 122 3.13 -2.41 15.85
N HIS A 123 1.81 -2.59 15.74
CA HIS A 123 0.85 -1.53 15.46
C HIS A 123 0.89 -0.45 16.53
N GLN A 124 0.85 -0.83 17.81
CA GLN A 124 0.94 0.11 18.93
C GLN A 124 2.24 0.92 18.89
N GLN A 125 3.38 0.25 18.64
CA GLN A 125 4.68 0.92 18.51
C GLN A 125 4.72 1.88 17.32
N TYR A 126 4.20 1.45 16.17
CA TYR A 126 4.20 2.22 14.94
C TYR A 126 3.35 3.50 15.05
N PHE A 127 2.18 3.42 15.68
CA PHE A 127 1.26 4.56 15.86
C PHE A 127 1.51 5.35 17.16
N LYS A 128 2.39 4.88 18.03
CA LYS A 128 2.67 5.47 19.36
C LYS A 128 1.40 5.61 20.21
N THR A 129 0.49 4.66 20.08
CA THR A 129 -0.73 4.56 20.87
C THR A 129 -0.45 3.92 22.24
N ASN A 130 -1.20 4.31 23.26
CA ASN A 130 -1.06 3.71 24.59
C ASN A 130 -1.64 2.29 24.57
N THR A 131 -0.99 1.37 25.28
CA THR A 131 -1.34 -0.06 25.37
C THR A 131 -2.71 -0.34 26.00
N GLU A 132 -3.38 0.68 26.54
CA GLU A 132 -4.71 0.57 27.19
C GLU A 132 -5.87 0.63 26.18
N ASP A 133 -5.65 1.21 24.99
CA ASP A 133 -6.67 1.29 23.95
C ASP A 133 -6.71 -0.04 23.18
N GLN A 134 -7.68 -0.90 23.47
CA GLN A 134 -7.90 -2.12 22.68
C GLN A 134 -8.34 -1.77 21.27
N VAL A 135 -7.46 -2.03 20.30
CA VAL A 135 -7.76 -1.88 18.87
C VAL A 135 -8.55 -3.08 18.39
N SER A 136 -9.71 -2.84 17.78
CA SER A 136 -10.48 -3.87 17.09
C SER A 136 -10.06 -3.93 15.63
N TYR A 137 -9.37 -5.00 15.24
CA TYR A 137 -8.88 -5.16 13.88
C TYR A 137 -9.99 -5.53 12.88
N ASN A 138 -9.83 -5.05 11.66
CA ASN A 138 -10.64 -5.36 10.48
C ASN A 138 -12.14 -5.11 10.61
N LYS A 139 -12.54 -4.02 11.29
CA LYS A 139 -13.97 -3.62 11.38
C LYS A 139 -14.45 -2.85 10.16
N SER A 140 -13.53 -2.32 9.37
CA SER A 140 -13.79 -1.65 8.11
C SER A 140 -12.58 -1.81 7.18
N THR A 141 -12.84 -1.71 5.88
CA THR A 141 -11.82 -1.78 4.82
C THR A 141 -11.84 -0.48 4.03
N LYS A 142 -10.68 0.16 3.89
CA LYS A 142 -10.46 1.31 3.01
C LYS A 142 -9.85 0.82 1.71
N LEU A 143 -10.33 1.36 0.58
CA LEU A 143 -9.83 1.03 -0.75
C LEU A 143 -9.13 2.25 -1.34
N ILE A 144 -7.87 2.09 -1.74
CA ILE A 144 -7.05 3.15 -2.29
C ILE A 144 -6.54 2.74 -3.67
N ILE A 145 -6.72 3.61 -4.66
CA ILE A 145 -6.10 3.48 -5.98
C ILE A 145 -5.01 4.55 -6.07
N VAL A 146 -3.78 4.14 -6.36
CA VAL A 146 -2.69 5.05 -6.71
C VAL A 146 -2.41 4.90 -8.19
N ALA A 147 -2.68 5.97 -8.95
CA ALA A 147 -2.52 5.97 -10.40
C ALA A 147 -1.96 7.29 -10.91
N GLN A 148 -1.25 7.25 -12.04
CA GLN A 148 -0.73 8.45 -12.71
C GLN A 148 -1.87 9.35 -13.20
N GLU A 149 -2.95 8.75 -13.70
CA GLU A 149 -4.16 9.46 -14.10
C GLU A 149 -5.40 8.62 -13.77
N ILE A 150 -6.37 9.23 -13.10
CA ILE A 150 -7.73 8.66 -12.94
C ILE A 150 -8.64 9.36 -13.94
N SER A 151 -9.33 8.61 -14.80
CA SER A 151 -10.30 9.22 -15.71
C SER A 151 -11.48 9.78 -14.90
N LYS A 152 -12.14 10.81 -15.40
CA LYS A 152 -13.35 11.37 -14.76
C LYS A 152 -14.58 10.45 -14.89
N GLU A 153 -14.46 9.41 -15.70
CA GLU A 153 -15.51 8.43 -15.99
C GLU A 153 -15.27 7.20 -15.11
N VAL A 154 -15.54 7.39 -13.81
CA VAL A 154 -15.70 6.32 -12.82
C VAL A 154 -17.17 6.05 -12.67
#